data_AF-A0A4Q4XAL2-F1
#
_entry.id   AF-A0A4Q4XAL2-F1
#
_cell.length_a   1.000
_cell.length_b   1.000
_cell.length_c   1.000
_cell.angle_alpha   90.00
_cell.angle_beta   90.00
_cell.angle_gamma   90.00
#
_symmetry.space_group_name_H-M   'P 1'
#
loop_
_entity.id
_entity.type
_entity.pdbx_description
1 polymer ?
#
loop_
_entity_poly.entity_id
_entity_poly.type
_entity_poly.pdbx_seq_one_letter_code
_entity_poly.pdbx_strand_id
1 'polypeptide(L)'
;MLRPRIQTLYSLPVSASAHPRLYTPTLRRAPSPHTIIISRLLTTSPRRFNEPPKAAQPEQPGPIPTSAAAIPPEQAAAPDAQAATNPQQQPKPPRRRRGGILYAAFFLLVGTTLGSLFRITIAPPDLPEPGTPEDEHLLAVIRRKAAALPLVRRLEADPEWTSWDAYSGMEDSNTSDTSDAGAPRTRQRREARLTSGALAGSRGLAYQHVFRNEATGECLSVVYFGGGTAGWPGVVHGGCLATVLDESLGRCAILRFPSRTGVTASLELTYKAPTRTEAFYVVRARPAGGEAAPGKSDRKAWVEGSVETLDGQTCVLAKALFVVPKGIKLAPLTGF
;
A
#
# COMPACT_ATOMS: atom_id res chain seq x y z
N MET A 1 -32.58 -10.93 40.29
CA MET A 1 -32.65 -9.80 39.33
C MET A 1 -31.40 -9.87 38.46
N LEU A 2 -31.50 -10.48 37.27
CA LEU A 2 -31.69 -9.84 35.95
C LEU A 2 -30.38 -9.34 35.29
N ARG A 3 -29.74 -10.33 34.65
CA ARG A 3 -28.99 -10.41 33.39
C ARG A 3 -27.88 -9.41 32.95
N PRO A 4 -26.85 -9.93 32.25
CA PRO A 4 -25.73 -9.24 31.59
C PRO A 4 -25.95 -9.01 30.08
N ARG A 5 -25.10 -8.18 29.44
CA ARG A 5 -24.78 -8.07 27.98
C ARG A 5 -23.86 -6.85 27.81
N ILE A 6 -22.78 -6.80 27.03
CA ILE A 6 -22.65 -7.10 25.59
C ILE A 6 -21.18 -7.49 25.28
N GLN A 7 -20.97 -8.73 24.84
CA GLN A 7 -19.84 -9.18 24.02
C GLN A 7 -20.46 -9.64 22.70
N THR A 8 -20.24 -8.96 21.58
CA THR A 8 -20.42 -9.53 20.23
C THR A 8 -19.83 -8.59 19.19
N LEU A 9 -18.97 -9.09 18.30
CA LEU A 9 -19.02 -8.92 16.84
C LEU A 9 -17.76 -9.53 16.19
N TYR A 10 -17.67 -10.87 16.15
CA TYR A 10 -16.90 -11.61 15.15
C TYR A 10 -17.49 -13.02 15.02
N SER A 11 -18.36 -13.21 14.03
CA SER A 11 -18.77 -14.54 13.56
C SER A 11 -19.39 -14.40 12.17
N LEU A 12 -18.68 -14.86 11.13
CA LEU A 12 -19.28 -15.20 9.84
C LEU A 12 -18.79 -16.60 9.42
N PRO A 13 -19.67 -17.42 8.80
CA PRO A 13 -19.48 -18.86 8.71
C PRO A 13 -18.65 -19.32 7.51
N VAL A 14 -18.01 -20.47 7.70
CA VAL A 14 -17.33 -21.31 6.70
C VAL A 14 -18.38 -21.97 5.80
N SER A 15 -18.26 -21.81 4.48
CA SER A 15 -19.02 -22.59 3.49
C SER A 15 -18.08 -23.50 2.71
N ALA A 16 -18.54 -24.74 2.52
CA ALA A 16 -17.80 -25.87 1.99
C ALA A 16 -17.78 -25.95 0.45
N SER A 17 -16.72 -26.61 -0.06
CA SER A 17 -16.64 -27.47 -1.25
C SER A 17 -16.86 -26.87 -2.66
N ALA A 18 -15.78 -26.81 -3.45
CA ALA A 18 -15.82 -27.08 -4.89
C ALA A 18 -14.48 -27.67 -5.39
N HIS A 19 -14.56 -28.76 -6.15
CA HIS A 19 -13.47 -29.54 -6.73
C HIS A 19 -12.64 -28.79 -7.80
N PRO A 20 -11.39 -29.23 -8.08
CA PRO A 20 -10.49 -28.58 -9.02
C PRO A 20 -10.83 -28.92 -10.48
N ARG A 21 -10.97 -27.91 -11.34
CA ARG A 21 -10.99 -28.09 -12.81
C ARG A 21 -9.62 -27.78 -13.40
N LEU A 22 -9.02 -28.80 -13.99
CA LEU A 22 -7.87 -28.74 -14.87
C LEU A 22 -8.22 -27.92 -16.13
N TYR A 23 -7.35 -27.01 -16.56
CA TYR A 23 -7.48 -26.35 -17.85
C TYR A 23 -6.14 -26.32 -18.59
N THR A 24 -6.12 -27.02 -19.72
CA THR A 24 -5.06 -27.08 -20.73
C THR A 24 -5.22 -25.94 -21.75
N PRO A 25 -4.13 -25.47 -22.40
CA PRO A 25 -4.16 -24.28 -23.24
C PRO A 25 -4.49 -24.62 -24.69
N THR A 26 -5.31 -23.79 -25.34
CA THR A 26 -5.45 -23.80 -26.82
C THR A 26 -5.25 -22.40 -27.37
N LEU A 27 -4.22 -22.27 -28.21
CA LEU A 27 -3.91 -21.16 -29.10
C LEU A 27 -4.95 -21.05 -30.23
N ARG A 28 -5.50 -19.85 -30.49
CA ARG A 28 -5.44 -19.18 -31.82
C ARG A 28 -6.23 -17.85 -31.90
N ARG A 29 -5.48 -16.82 -32.29
CA ARG A 29 -5.68 -15.86 -33.41
C ARG A 29 -6.93 -14.96 -33.45
N ALA A 30 -6.64 -13.65 -33.50
CA ALA A 30 -7.53 -12.51 -33.78
C ALA A 30 -8.11 -12.50 -35.22
N PRO A 31 -9.20 -11.74 -35.46
CA PRO A 31 -9.03 -10.43 -36.12
C PRO A 31 -9.88 -9.27 -35.54
N SER A 32 -9.51 -8.07 -35.97
CA SER A 32 -9.98 -6.70 -35.65
C SER A 32 -11.23 -6.27 -36.46
N PRO A 33 -11.61 -4.97 -36.53
CA PRO A 33 -12.23 -4.14 -35.48
C PRO A 33 -13.59 -3.56 -35.94
N HIS A 34 -14.51 -3.27 -35.00
CA HIS A 34 -15.67 -2.42 -35.31
C HIS A 34 -15.79 -1.23 -34.34
N THR A 35 -15.76 -0.07 -34.97
CA THR A 35 -15.95 1.29 -34.48
C THR A 35 -17.34 1.47 -33.88
N ILE A 36 -17.43 1.93 -32.63
CA ILE A 36 -18.65 2.55 -32.09
C ILE A 36 -18.28 3.92 -31.51
N ILE A 37 -18.87 4.94 -32.14
CA ILE A 37 -18.78 6.35 -31.80
C ILE A 37 -19.77 6.62 -30.66
N ILE A 38 -19.28 7.12 -29.52
CA ILE A 38 -20.12 7.82 -28.55
C ILE A 38 -19.44 9.15 -28.23
N SER A 39 -20.07 10.23 -28.68
CA SER A 39 -19.70 11.62 -28.48
C SER A 39 -20.52 12.24 -27.34
N ARG A 40 -19.86 13.00 -26.45
CA ARG A 40 -20.30 14.20 -25.71
C ARG A 40 -19.20 14.54 -24.67
N LEU A 41 -18.32 15.49 -24.98
CA LEU A 41 -18.40 16.92 -24.63
C LEU A 41 -18.25 17.19 -23.12
N LEU A 42 -17.00 17.27 -22.66
CA LEU A 42 -16.59 18.10 -21.54
C LEU A 42 -15.32 18.85 -21.99
N THR A 43 -15.52 20.11 -22.35
CA THR A 43 -14.47 21.05 -22.75
C THR A 43 -13.75 21.56 -21.51
N THR A 44 -12.44 21.38 -21.45
CA THR A 44 -11.56 22.10 -20.52
C THR A 44 -10.55 22.85 -21.37
N SER A 45 -10.71 24.17 -21.41
CA SER A 45 -9.79 25.10 -22.08
C SER A 45 -8.39 25.04 -21.43
N PRO A 46 -7.30 24.85 -22.19
CA PRO A 46 -5.96 25.04 -21.65
C PRO A 46 -5.57 26.53 -21.75
N ARG A 47 -5.21 27.12 -20.60
CA ARG A 47 -4.51 28.41 -20.53
C ARG A 47 -3.19 28.31 -21.31
N ARG A 48 -3.05 29.08 -22.39
CA ARG A 48 -1.76 29.32 -23.05
C ARG A 48 -0.92 30.27 -22.18
N PHE A 49 0.12 29.73 -21.55
CA PHE A 49 1.29 30.48 -21.15
C PHE A 49 2.21 30.62 -22.37
N ASN A 50 2.14 31.75 -23.06
CA ASN A 50 3.23 32.38 -23.83
C ASN A 50 2.67 33.42 -24.79
N GLU A 51 2.69 34.69 -24.37
CA GLU A 51 2.72 35.82 -25.31
C GLU A 51 3.61 36.92 -24.69
N PRO A 52 4.63 37.43 -25.40
CA PRO A 52 5.53 38.47 -24.87
C PRO A 52 4.87 39.87 -24.87
N PRO A 53 5.31 40.79 -24.00
CA PRO A 53 4.64 42.07 -23.82
C PRO A 53 4.89 43.00 -25.01
N LYS A 54 3.83 43.51 -25.65
CA LYS A 54 3.95 44.52 -26.70
C LYS A 54 3.90 45.93 -26.10
N ALA A 55 4.88 46.73 -26.50
CA ALA A 55 5.20 48.06 -26.01
C ALA A 55 4.08 49.10 -26.15
N ALA A 56 4.06 50.04 -25.21
CA ALA A 56 3.22 51.23 -25.21
C ALA A 56 3.63 52.24 -26.29
N GLN A 57 2.64 52.94 -26.87
CA GLN A 57 2.76 54.34 -27.33
C GLN A 57 1.37 55.03 -27.44
N PRO A 58 1.30 56.38 -27.32
CA PRO A 58 0.11 57.15 -26.89
C PRO A 58 -0.55 57.99 -28.01
N GLU A 59 -1.79 58.47 -27.80
CA GLU A 59 -2.32 59.84 -28.08
C GLU A 59 -3.88 59.93 -28.06
N GLN A 60 -4.40 61.12 -27.69
CA GLN A 60 -5.81 61.51 -27.49
C GLN A 60 -6.46 62.21 -28.75
N PRO A 61 -7.54 63.03 -28.69
CA PRO A 61 -9.00 62.70 -28.59
C PRO A 61 -9.93 63.43 -29.63
N GLY A 62 -11.23 63.05 -29.67
CA GLY A 62 -12.37 63.89 -30.12
C GLY A 62 -13.24 63.31 -31.27
N PRO A 63 -14.45 63.85 -31.60
CA PRO A 63 -15.29 64.86 -30.94
C PRO A 63 -16.81 64.47 -30.78
N ILE A 64 -17.56 65.39 -30.14
CA ILE A 64 -19.01 65.40 -29.80
C ILE A 64 -19.88 65.91 -30.98
N PRO A 65 -21.16 65.54 -31.08
CA PRO A 65 -22.16 66.39 -31.75
C PRO A 65 -23.23 66.96 -30.79
N THR A 66 -23.56 68.24 -31.01
CA THR A 66 -24.52 69.10 -30.28
C THR A 66 -25.67 69.51 -31.21
N SER A 67 -26.85 69.77 -30.62
CA SER A 67 -27.96 70.65 -31.12
C SER A 67 -28.82 70.14 -32.28
N ALA A 68 -30.13 70.43 -32.44
CA ALA A 68 -31.08 71.32 -31.77
C ALA A 68 -32.53 70.98 -32.25
N ALA A 69 -33.55 71.28 -31.44
CA ALA A 69 -34.91 71.76 -31.83
C ALA A 69 -35.82 71.73 -30.56
N ALA A 70 -36.11 72.85 -29.91
CA ALA A 70 -37.15 73.86 -30.20
C ALA A 70 -38.53 73.53 -29.57
N ILE A 71 -38.97 74.42 -28.67
CA ILE A 71 -40.20 74.44 -27.84
C ILE A 71 -41.29 75.26 -28.56
N PRO A 72 -42.60 75.03 -28.30
CA PRO A 72 -43.45 76.07 -27.66
C PRO A 72 -44.66 75.52 -26.84
N PRO A 73 -45.51 76.34 -26.19
CA PRO A 73 -45.19 77.31 -25.15
C PRO A 73 -46.12 77.22 -23.89
N GLU A 74 -45.62 77.75 -22.77
CA GLU A 74 -46.28 78.72 -21.87
C GLU A 74 -47.75 78.54 -21.42
N GLN A 75 -47.93 78.23 -20.13
CA GLN A 75 -48.97 78.87 -19.31
C GLN A 75 -48.49 79.01 -17.85
N ALA A 76 -48.45 80.26 -17.41
CA ALA A 76 -48.01 80.71 -16.11
C ALA A 76 -49.14 80.66 -15.07
N ALA A 77 -48.82 80.23 -13.85
CA ALA A 77 -49.41 80.74 -12.62
C ALA A 77 -48.48 80.43 -11.43
N ALA A 78 -48.04 81.49 -10.76
CA ALA A 78 -47.48 81.49 -9.41
C ALA A 78 -48.40 82.36 -8.52
N PRO A 79 -48.20 82.50 -7.20
CA PRO A 79 -47.33 81.77 -6.26
C PRO A 79 -48.11 81.29 -5.00
N ASP A 80 -47.50 80.44 -4.17
CA ASP A 80 -47.28 80.74 -2.73
C ASP A 80 -46.85 79.51 -1.90
N ALA A 81 -45.79 79.76 -1.12
CA ALA A 81 -45.30 79.12 0.09
C ALA A 81 -45.80 77.70 0.47
N GLN A 82 -44.86 76.76 0.62
CA GLN A 82 -44.41 76.29 1.95
C GLN A 82 -43.39 75.14 1.82
N ALA A 83 -42.32 75.24 2.60
CA ALA A 83 -41.33 74.21 2.79
C ALA A 83 -41.98 72.93 3.37
N ALA A 84 -41.82 71.80 2.68
CA ALA A 84 -42.19 70.49 3.21
C ALA A 84 -41.11 69.44 2.86
N THR A 85 -40.21 69.27 3.82
CA THR A 85 -39.61 67.99 4.27
C THR A 85 -39.19 66.94 3.23
N ASN A 86 -37.87 66.83 3.08
CA ASN A 86 -37.14 65.67 2.59
C ASN A 86 -37.62 64.37 3.27
N PRO A 87 -37.99 63.29 2.55
CA PRO A 87 -38.33 62.02 3.19
C PRO A 87 -37.08 61.43 3.84
N GLN A 88 -37.05 61.40 5.17
CA GLN A 88 -36.06 60.65 5.94
C GLN A 88 -36.02 59.19 5.47
N GLN A 89 -34.90 58.77 4.89
CA GLN A 89 -34.58 57.35 4.71
C GLN A 89 -34.54 56.67 6.08
N GLN A 90 -35.55 55.87 6.40
CA GLN A 90 -35.50 54.99 7.55
C GLN A 90 -34.40 53.93 7.37
N PRO A 91 -33.50 53.73 8.36
CA PRO A 91 -32.52 52.66 8.30
C PRO A 91 -33.24 51.31 8.39
N LYS A 92 -33.14 50.48 7.35
CA LYS A 92 -33.64 49.10 7.37
C LYS A 92 -33.01 48.34 8.55
N PRO A 93 -33.78 47.64 9.40
CA PRO A 93 -33.22 46.91 10.53
C PRO A 93 -32.26 45.82 10.04
N PRO A 94 -31.16 45.54 10.77
CA PRO A 94 -30.17 44.55 10.35
C PRO A 94 -30.83 43.18 10.27
N ARG A 95 -30.97 42.66 9.05
CA ARG A 95 -31.48 41.31 8.79
C ARG A 95 -30.64 40.29 9.58
N ARG A 96 -31.25 39.68 10.60
CA ARG A 96 -30.62 38.70 11.50
C ARG A 96 -30.15 37.49 10.67
N ARG A 97 -28.83 37.38 10.42
CA ARG A 97 -28.16 36.31 9.65
C ARG A 97 -28.15 34.92 10.33
N ARG A 98 -29.20 34.57 11.06
CA ARG A 98 -29.25 33.30 11.82
C ARG A 98 -29.26 32.05 10.92
N GLY A 99 -29.93 32.13 9.77
CA GLY A 99 -29.97 31.03 8.80
C GLY A 99 -28.60 30.71 8.17
N GLY A 100 -27.77 31.73 7.94
CA GLY A 100 -26.41 31.54 7.41
C GLY A 100 -25.48 30.86 8.41
N ILE A 101 -25.64 31.14 9.71
CA ILE A 101 -24.84 30.52 10.77
C ILE A 101 -25.20 29.04 10.93
N LEU A 102 -26.49 28.69 10.88
CA LEU A 102 -26.93 27.28 10.94
C LEU A 102 -26.43 26.48 9.73
N TYR A 103 -26.48 27.07 8.54
CA TYR A 103 -25.92 26.45 7.33
C TYR A 103 -24.40 26.26 7.46
N ALA A 104 -23.67 27.31 7.87
CA ALA A 104 -22.22 27.22 8.08
C ALA A 104 -21.86 26.15 9.12
N ALA A 105 -22.59 26.06 10.24
CA ALA A 105 -22.37 25.04 11.26
C ALA A 105 -22.63 23.62 10.73
N PHE A 106 -23.69 23.42 9.93
CA PHE A 106 -23.98 22.15 9.29
C PHE A 106 -22.86 21.71 8.33
N PHE A 107 -22.42 22.60 7.43
CA PHE A 107 -21.34 22.27 6.49
C PHE A 107 -19.99 22.10 7.17
N LEU A 108 -19.72 22.82 8.27
CA LEU A 108 -18.53 22.60 9.09
C LEU A 108 -18.57 21.23 9.77
N LEU A 109 -19.70 20.83 10.35
CA LEU A 109 -19.87 19.51 10.98
C LEU A 109 -19.69 18.40 9.94
N VAL A 110 -20.37 18.50 8.79
CA VAL A 110 -20.25 17.51 7.71
C VAL A 110 -18.82 17.50 7.16
N GLY A 111 -18.21 18.65 6.90
CA GLY A 111 -16.84 18.74 6.40
C GLY A 111 -15.80 18.19 7.39
N THR A 112 -15.93 18.47 8.68
CA THR A 112 -15.02 17.96 9.72
C THR A 112 -15.20 16.47 9.95
N THR A 113 -16.43 15.95 9.96
CA THR A 113 -16.69 14.51 10.09
C THR A 113 -16.21 13.74 8.87
N LEU A 114 -16.56 14.20 7.66
CA LEU A 114 -16.15 13.55 6.41
C LEU A 114 -14.62 13.66 6.20
N GLY A 115 -14.04 14.81 6.51
CA GLY A 115 -12.60 15.04 6.48
C GLY A 115 -11.85 14.20 7.51
N SER A 116 -12.41 14.01 8.72
CA SER A 116 -11.82 13.14 9.74
C SER A 116 -11.86 11.68 9.33
N LEU A 117 -12.96 11.20 8.76
CA LEU A 117 -13.06 9.84 8.21
C LEU A 117 -12.06 9.63 7.07
N PHE A 118 -11.95 10.59 6.15
CA PHE A 118 -10.98 10.54 5.06
C PHE A 118 -9.53 10.54 5.57
N ARG A 119 -9.23 11.32 6.61
CA ARG A 119 -7.90 11.33 7.25
C ARG A 119 -7.55 9.95 7.80
N ILE A 120 -8.48 9.26 8.48
CA ILE A 120 -8.23 7.92 9.04
C ILE A 120 -7.92 6.91 7.93
N THR A 121 -8.56 7.06 6.75
CA THR A 121 -8.29 6.17 5.61
C THR A 121 -6.94 6.39 4.94
N ILE A 122 -6.39 7.61 4.98
CA ILE A 122 -5.13 7.97 4.30
C ILE A 122 -3.93 7.90 5.25
N ALA A 123 -4.15 8.35 6.49
CA ALA A 123 -3.16 8.40 7.55
C ALA A 123 -3.77 7.73 8.80
N PRO A 124 -3.77 6.38 8.84
CA PRO A 124 -4.17 5.65 10.04
C PRO A 124 -3.27 6.06 11.22
N PRO A 125 -3.73 5.86 12.48
CA PRO A 125 -2.93 6.15 13.66
C PRO A 125 -1.59 5.42 13.62
N ASP A 126 -0.58 6.02 14.26
CA ASP A 126 0.77 5.46 14.30
C ASP A 126 0.76 4.05 14.90
N LEU A 127 1.43 3.13 14.21
CA LEU A 127 1.56 1.75 14.64
C LEU A 127 2.60 1.66 15.77
N PRO A 128 2.47 0.70 16.70
CA PRO A 128 3.39 0.58 17.83
C PRO A 128 4.84 0.39 17.36
N GLU A 129 5.76 0.88 18.16
CA GLU A 129 7.19 0.73 17.88
C GLU A 129 7.69 -0.67 18.27
N PRO A 130 8.64 -1.26 17.51
CA PRO A 130 9.21 -2.56 17.82
C PRO A 130 9.79 -2.59 19.23
N GLY A 131 9.38 -3.59 20.01
CA GLY A 131 9.86 -3.79 21.37
C GLY A 131 9.13 -2.99 22.45
N THR A 132 8.03 -2.29 22.13
CA THR A 132 7.10 -1.82 23.17
C THR A 132 6.23 -2.97 23.67
N PRO A 133 5.67 -2.93 24.90
CA PRO A 133 4.83 -4.02 25.40
C PRO A 133 3.56 -4.23 24.55
N GLU A 134 3.06 -3.17 23.91
CA GLU A 134 1.94 -3.27 22.96
C GLU A 134 2.34 -4.07 21.72
N ASP A 135 3.55 -3.83 21.19
CA ASP A 135 4.10 -4.56 20.04
C ASP A 135 4.26 -6.05 20.36
N GLU A 136 4.82 -6.38 21.51
CA GLU A 136 4.98 -7.76 21.98
C GLU A 136 3.63 -8.47 22.12
N HIS A 137 2.62 -7.78 22.65
CA HIS A 137 1.27 -8.31 22.74
C HIS A 137 0.67 -8.61 21.36
N LEU A 138 0.83 -7.68 20.41
CA LEU A 138 0.36 -7.88 19.03
C LEU A 138 1.09 -9.03 18.35
N LEU A 139 2.41 -9.14 18.50
CA LEU A 139 3.20 -10.26 17.99
C LEU A 139 2.70 -11.59 18.55
N ALA A 140 2.42 -11.67 19.86
CA ALA A 140 1.86 -12.87 20.48
C ALA A 140 0.46 -13.22 19.93
N VAL A 141 -0.38 -12.22 19.65
CA VAL A 141 -1.69 -12.43 18.99
C VAL A 141 -1.50 -12.94 17.55
N ILE A 142 -0.61 -12.32 16.78
CA ILE A 142 -0.31 -12.70 15.40
C ILE A 142 0.22 -14.13 15.34
N ARG A 143 1.18 -14.49 16.20
CA ARG A 143 1.71 -15.87 16.31
C ARG A 143 0.61 -16.89 16.63
N ARG A 144 -0.28 -16.58 17.58
CA ARG A 144 -1.43 -17.45 17.89
C ARG A 144 -2.37 -17.62 16.70
N LYS A 145 -2.62 -16.56 15.94
CA LYS A 145 -3.42 -16.63 14.70
C LYS A 145 -2.71 -17.46 13.63
N ALA A 146 -1.41 -17.31 13.47
CA ALA A 146 -0.60 -18.07 12.52
C ALA A 146 -0.67 -19.58 12.82
N ALA A 147 -0.47 -19.97 14.09
CA ALA A 147 -0.58 -21.37 14.53
C ALA A 147 -2.00 -21.96 14.40
N ALA A 148 -3.03 -21.10 14.29
CA ALA A 148 -4.39 -21.53 14.04
C ALA A 148 -4.69 -21.75 12.54
N LEU A 149 -3.81 -21.31 11.63
CA LEU A 149 -4.03 -21.46 10.19
C LEU A 149 -4.02 -22.94 9.79
N PRO A 150 -5.03 -23.42 9.03
CA PRO A 150 -5.10 -24.82 8.60
C PRO A 150 -3.86 -25.25 7.79
N LEU A 151 -3.29 -24.34 7.00
CA LEU A 151 -2.09 -24.62 6.21
C LEU A 151 -0.88 -24.90 7.11
N VAL A 152 -0.65 -24.05 8.13
CA VAL A 152 0.47 -24.20 9.08
C VAL A 152 0.37 -25.54 9.80
N ARG A 153 -0.80 -25.85 10.38
CA ARG A 153 -1.03 -27.13 11.06
C ARG A 153 -0.83 -28.34 10.17
N ARG A 154 -1.20 -28.25 8.90
CA ARG A 154 -1.01 -29.33 7.93
C ARG A 154 0.45 -29.55 7.60
N LEU A 155 1.22 -28.49 7.42
CA LEU A 155 2.66 -28.58 7.13
C LEU A 155 3.45 -29.04 8.36
N GLU A 156 3.08 -28.59 9.57
CA GLU A 156 3.69 -29.05 10.83
C GLU A 156 3.40 -30.53 11.13
N ALA A 157 2.23 -31.03 10.73
CA ALA A 157 1.86 -32.43 10.93
C ALA A 157 2.49 -33.38 9.90
N ASP A 158 3.02 -32.84 8.80
CA ASP A 158 3.58 -33.63 7.70
C ASP A 158 5.09 -33.84 7.93
N PRO A 159 5.56 -35.08 8.12
CA PRO A 159 6.96 -35.36 8.41
C PRO A 159 7.91 -35.06 7.23
N GLU A 160 7.39 -34.86 6.01
CA GLU A 160 8.21 -34.45 4.86
C GLU A 160 8.67 -33.00 4.93
N TRP A 161 8.06 -32.19 5.81
CA TRP A 161 8.39 -30.77 5.98
C TRP A 161 9.15 -30.53 7.26
N THR A 162 10.28 -29.85 7.11
CA THR A 162 11.04 -29.26 8.24
C THR A 162 10.66 -27.81 8.36
N SER A 163 10.53 -27.28 9.58
CA SER A 163 10.09 -25.90 9.78
C SER A 163 10.89 -25.15 10.85
N TRP A 164 11.03 -23.85 10.65
CA TRP A 164 11.73 -22.96 11.56
C TRP A 164 11.28 -21.51 11.37
N ASP A 165 11.47 -20.69 12.40
CA ASP A 165 11.28 -19.24 12.28
C ASP A 165 12.42 -18.64 11.43
N ALA A 166 12.10 -17.75 10.49
CA ALA A 166 13.04 -17.31 9.46
C ALA A 166 14.36 -16.70 9.98
N TYR A 167 14.37 -16.22 11.24
CA TYR A 167 15.49 -15.53 11.87
C TYR A 167 16.06 -16.22 13.12
N SER A 168 15.54 -17.38 13.54
CA SER A 168 16.01 -18.09 14.76
C SER A 168 17.49 -18.44 14.69
N GLY A 169 17.93 -18.92 13.52
CA GLY A 169 19.33 -19.26 13.21
C GLY A 169 20.35 -18.13 13.35
N MET A 170 19.89 -16.88 13.49
CA MET A 170 20.76 -15.70 13.54
C MET A 170 20.89 -15.11 14.95
N GLU A 171 20.14 -15.61 15.93
CA GLU A 171 20.27 -15.22 17.34
C GLU A 171 21.40 -16.00 18.05
N ASP A 172 21.71 -17.22 17.60
CA ASP A 172 22.51 -18.16 18.40
C ASP A 172 24.01 -18.27 18.06
N SER A 173 24.51 -17.58 17.03
CA SER A 173 25.90 -17.80 16.60
C SER A 173 26.97 -16.98 17.34
N ASN A 174 26.64 -16.02 18.21
CA ASN A 174 27.64 -15.16 18.88
C ASN A 174 27.22 -14.66 20.28
N THR A 175 26.71 -15.52 21.16
CA THR A 175 26.35 -15.15 22.54
C THR A 175 27.58 -14.81 23.42
N SER A 176 28.79 -14.79 22.88
CA SER A 176 30.04 -14.51 23.60
C SER A 176 30.80 -13.24 23.20
N ASP A 177 30.33 -12.45 22.22
CA ASP A 177 31.10 -11.32 21.70
C ASP A 177 30.54 -9.96 22.18
N THR A 178 30.72 -9.69 23.47
CA THR A 178 30.57 -8.34 24.04
C THR A 178 31.64 -7.42 23.45
N SER A 179 31.26 -6.34 22.76
CA SER A 179 32.18 -5.24 22.47
C SER A 179 32.40 -4.36 23.70
N ASP A 180 33.61 -3.81 23.86
CA ASP A 180 34.04 -2.84 24.90
C ASP A 180 33.18 -1.56 25.02
N ALA A 181 32.16 -1.40 24.18
CA ALA A 181 31.24 -0.28 24.16
C ALA A 181 29.78 -0.74 24.38
N GLY A 182 29.50 -1.43 25.50
CA GLY A 182 28.20 -1.51 26.18
C GLY A 182 26.96 -2.07 25.46
N ALA A 183 26.95 -2.22 24.13
CA ALA A 183 25.84 -2.76 23.35
C ALA A 183 26.25 -4.11 22.73
N PRO A 184 25.41 -5.16 22.81
CA PRO A 184 25.73 -6.45 22.20
C PRO A 184 25.81 -6.28 20.67
N ARG A 185 26.94 -6.66 20.05
CA ARG A 185 27.16 -6.60 18.58
C ARG A 185 26.03 -7.27 17.77
N THR A 186 25.35 -8.25 18.37
CA THR A 186 24.17 -8.93 17.83
C THR A 186 23.02 -7.98 17.52
N ARG A 187 22.75 -7.00 18.39
CA ARG A 187 21.70 -5.99 18.18
C ARG A 187 22.04 -5.08 17.00
N GLN A 188 23.29 -4.61 16.94
CA GLN A 188 23.77 -3.76 15.84
C GLN A 188 23.71 -4.49 14.47
N ARG A 189 24.03 -5.79 14.42
CA ARG A 189 23.92 -6.59 13.18
C ARG A 189 22.47 -6.81 12.74
N ARG A 190 21.52 -6.91 13.69
CA ARG A 190 20.09 -7.01 13.38
C ARG A 190 19.54 -5.70 12.84
N GLU A 191 19.87 -4.59 13.47
CA GLU A 191 19.48 -3.25 13.04
C GLU A 191 20.02 -2.91 11.64
N ALA A 192 21.17 -3.46 11.27
CA ALA A 192 21.73 -3.32 9.93
C ALA A 192 21.00 -4.14 8.83
N ARG A 193 20.04 -5.02 9.19
CA ARG A 193 19.29 -5.83 8.23
C ARG A 193 17.94 -5.22 7.92
N LEU A 194 17.50 -5.39 6.67
CA LEU A 194 16.21 -4.89 6.23
C LEU A 194 15.05 -5.64 6.89
N THR A 195 15.05 -6.98 6.80
CA THR A 195 13.88 -7.79 7.19
C THR A 195 13.76 -8.04 8.70
N SER A 196 14.89 -8.30 9.37
CA SER A 196 14.95 -8.48 10.84
C SER A 196 15.28 -7.21 11.64
N GLY A 197 15.53 -6.09 10.96
CA GLY A 197 15.80 -4.79 11.58
C GLY A 197 14.74 -3.77 11.21
N ALA A 198 14.91 -3.09 10.07
CA ALA A 198 14.04 -1.99 9.65
C ALA A 198 12.56 -2.38 9.50
N LEU A 199 12.29 -3.62 9.10
CA LEU A 199 10.94 -4.20 8.98
C LEU A 199 10.55 -5.07 10.17
N ALA A 200 11.24 -5.00 11.31
CA ALA A 200 10.87 -5.79 12.49
C ALA A 200 9.59 -5.27 13.18
N GLY A 201 9.07 -6.07 14.11
CA GLY A 201 7.90 -5.75 14.93
C GLY A 201 6.56 -6.02 14.24
N SER A 202 5.48 -5.86 15.00
CA SER A 202 4.10 -6.08 14.56
C SER A 202 3.69 -5.20 13.39
N ARG A 203 4.25 -3.99 13.30
CA ARG A 203 4.00 -3.07 12.19
C ARG A 203 4.67 -3.47 10.88
N GLY A 204 5.75 -4.24 10.92
CA GLY A 204 6.53 -4.65 9.75
C GLY A 204 6.22 -6.09 9.34
N LEU A 205 7.25 -6.91 9.24
CA LEU A 205 7.19 -8.37 9.08
C LEU A 205 7.03 -9.03 10.45
N ALA A 206 5.81 -8.98 10.97
CA ALA A 206 5.48 -9.46 12.32
C ALA A 206 5.71 -10.96 12.51
N TYR A 207 5.57 -11.73 11.43
CA TYR A 207 5.67 -13.18 11.45
C TYR A 207 6.23 -13.68 10.13
N GLN A 208 7.26 -14.54 10.19
CA GLN A 208 7.78 -15.24 9.04
C GLN A 208 8.24 -16.64 9.49
N HIS A 209 7.50 -17.65 9.07
CA HIS A 209 7.80 -19.05 9.38
C HIS A 209 8.01 -19.83 8.10
N VAL A 210 9.13 -20.55 8.04
CA VAL A 210 9.59 -21.24 6.83
C VAL A 210 9.40 -22.73 7.00
N PHE A 211 8.88 -23.36 5.95
CA PHE A 211 8.79 -24.80 5.78
C PHE A 211 9.63 -25.21 4.59
N ARG A 212 10.35 -26.32 4.69
CA ARG A 212 11.14 -26.87 3.60
C ARG A 212 10.90 -28.35 3.45
N ASN A 213 10.69 -28.76 2.21
CA ASN A 213 10.67 -30.16 1.83
C ASN A 213 12.05 -30.55 1.28
N GLU A 214 12.72 -31.48 1.93
CA GLU A 214 14.07 -31.89 1.53
C GLU A 214 14.09 -32.69 0.23
N ALA A 215 13.06 -33.49 -0.03
CA ALA A 215 12.97 -34.34 -1.20
C ALA A 215 12.78 -33.53 -2.49
N THR A 216 11.91 -32.52 -2.46
CA THR A 216 11.62 -31.66 -3.62
C THR A 216 12.52 -30.44 -3.70
N GLY A 217 13.10 -30.03 -2.56
CA GLY A 217 13.83 -28.77 -2.43
C GLY A 217 12.93 -27.53 -2.45
N GLU A 218 11.62 -27.71 -2.27
CA GLU A 218 10.65 -26.62 -2.18
C GLU A 218 10.69 -25.96 -0.80
N CYS A 219 10.49 -24.65 -0.78
CA CYS A 219 10.34 -23.85 0.43
C CYS A 219 9.00 -23.12 0.41
N LEU A 220 8.28 -23.14 1.53
CA LEU A 220 7.07 -22.36 1.76
C LEU A 220 7.30 -21.43 2.93
N SER A 221 7.07 -20.14 2.78
CA SER A 221 7.13 -19.18 3.89
C SER A 221 5.73 -18.65 4.17
N VAL A 222 5.25 -18.77 5.39
CA VAL A 222 4.04 -18.10 5.86
C VAL A 222 4.46 -16.76 6.46
N VAL A 223 3.96 -15.66 5.88
CA VAL A 223 4.40 -14.30 6.21
C VAL A 223 3.20 -13.45 6.58
N TYR A 224 3.34 -12.63 7.61
CA TYR A 224 2.41 -11.56 7.94
C TYR A 224 2.98 -10.21 7.54
N PHE A 225 2.25 -9.46 6.72
CA PHE A 225 2.60 -8.08 6.37
C PHE A 225 1.81 -7.11 7.24
N GLY A 226 2.47 -6.44 8.18
CA GLY A 226 1.88 -5.38 9.00
C GLY A 226 1.68 -4.07 8.24
N GLY A 227 0.94 -3.13 8.83
CA GLY A 227 0.53 -1.88 8.22
C GLY A 227 1.68 -0.96 7.82
N GLY A 228 2.82 -1.05 8.51
CA GLY A 228 4.04 -0.30 8.22
C GLY A 228 4.76 -0.76 6.95
N THR A 229 4.32 -1.88 6.36
CA THR A 229 4.78 -2.33 5.03
C THR A 229 4.01 -1.71 3.87
N ALA A 230 3.02 -0.85 4.16
CA ALA A 230 2.18 -0.22 3.14
C ALA A 230 2.98 0.74 2.23
N GLY A 231 2.78 0.63 0.92
CA GLY A 231 3.21 1.65 -0.06
C GLY A 231 2.07 2.56 -0.50
N TRP A 232 0.84 2.06 -0.43
CA TRP A 232 -0.41 2.78 -0.65
C TRP A 232 -1.36 2.40 0.51
N PRO A 233 -2.31 3.26 0.93
CA PRO A 233 -3.20 2.94 2.03
C PRO A 233 -3.84 1.54 1.91
N GLY A 234 -3.50 0.67 2.86
CA GLY A 234 -3.96 -0.73 2.93
C GLY A 234 -3.33 -1.71 1.95
N VAL A 235 -2.31 -1.31 1.17
CA VAL A 235 -1.64 -2.15 0.17
C VAL A 235 -0.13 -2.21 0.43
N VAL A 236 0.40 -3.43 0.58
CA VAL A 236 1.83 -3.69 0.81
C VAL A 236 2.66 -3.11 -0.33
N HIS A 237 3.76 -2.43 0.02
CA HIS A 237 4.69 -1.85 -0.93
C HIS A 237 5.31 -2.96 -1.81
N GLY A 238 5.34 -2.75 -3.13
CA GLY A 238 5.89 -3.74 -4.07
C GLY A 238 7.33 -4.14 -3.76
N GLY A 239 8.17 -3.18 -3.35
CA GLY A 239 9.53 -3.44 -2.87
C GLY A 239 9.60 -4.32 -1.61
N CYS A 240 8.63 -4.23 -0.69
CA CYS A 240 8.59 -5.11 0.48
C CYS A 240 8.30 -6.56 0.05
N LEU A 241 7.35 -6.74 -0.87
CA LEU A 241 7.06 -8.04 -1.49
C LEU A 241 8.29 -8.59 -2.22
N ALA A 242 8.99 -7.74 -2.97
CA ALA A 242 10.22 -8.10 -3.66
C ALA A 242 11.31 -8.58 -2.68
N THR A 243 11.50 -7.89 -1.55
CA THR A 243 12.47 -8.28 -0.53
C THR A 243 12.15 -9.65 0.09
N VAL A 244 10.88 -9.89 0.45
CA VAL A 244 10.47 -11.19 1.03
C VAL A 244 10.57 -12.32 0.00
N LEU A 245 10.25 -12.04 -1.26
CA LEU A 245 10.41 -13.00 -2.36
C LEU A 245 11.88 -13.32 -2.61
N ASP A 246 12.76 -12.32 -2.67
CA ASP A 246 14.20 -12.51 -2.83
C ASP A 246 14.75 -13.40 -1.71
N GLU A 247 14.38 -13.15 -0.46
CA GLU A 247 14.82 -13.95 0.68
C GLU A 247 14.29 -15.40 0.61
N SER A 248 13.03 -15.59 0.21
CA SER A 248 12.41 -16.93 0.14
C SER A 248 12.94 -17.76 -1.03
N LEU A 249 13.07 -17.16 -2.22
CA LEU A 249 13.65 -17.78 -3.41
C LEU A 249 15.13 -18.07 -3.20
N GLY A 250 15.85 -17.12 -2.59
CA GLY A 250 17.26 -17.26 -2.25
C GLY A 250 17.50 -18.41 -1.29
N ARG A 251 16.65 -18.56 -0.26
CA ARG A 251 16.73 -19.70 0.66
C ARG A 251 16.53 -21.04 -0.07
N CYS A 252 15.56 -21.13 -0.98
CA CYS A 252 15.36 -22.32 -1.81
C CYS A 252 16.59 -22.64 -2.70
N ALA A 253 17.18 -21.63 -3.35
CA ALA A 253 18.38 -21.80 -4.18
C ALA A 253 19.64 -22.15 -3.37
N ILE A 254 19.94 -21.36 -2.33
CA ILE A 254 21.18 -21.42 -1.56
C ILE A 254 21.32 -22.75 -0.83
N LEU A 255 20.22 -23.28 -0.31
CA LEU A 255 20.20 -24.59 0.36
C LEU A 255 20.47 -25.76 -0.59
N ARG A 256 20.41 -25.54 -1.91
CA ARG A 256 20.81 -26.52 -2.93
C ARG A 256 22.27 -26.40 -3.35
N PHE A 257 22.93 -25.27 -3.10
CA PHE A 257 24.34 -25.13 -3.43
C PHE A 257 25.21 -25.91 -2.43
N PRO A 258 26.24 -26.64 -2.89
CA PRO A 258 27.16 -27.35 -1.99
C PRO A 258 27.83 -26.42 -0.96
N SER A 259 28.13 -25.18 -1.37
CA SER A 259 28.74 -24.16 -0.51
C SER A 259 27.75 -23.49 0.44
N ARG A 260 26.44 -23.77 0.33
CA ARG A 260 25.36 -23.13 1.08
C ARG A 260 25.44 -21.61 1.11
N THR A 261 25.91 -21.01 0.02
CA THR A 261 25.98 -19.56 -0.14
C THR A 261 25.68 -19.17 -1.58
N GLY A 262 25.13 -17.98 -1.79
CA GLY A 262 24.86 -17.44 -3.11
C GLY A 262 24.37 -16.00 -3.04
N VAL A 263 24.33 -15.36 -4.20
CA VAL A 263 23.78 -14.01 -4.37
C VAL A 263 22.74 -14.03 -5.49
N THR A 264 21.79 -13.10 -5.43
CA THR A 264 20.80 -12.89 -6.48
C THR A 264 21.49 -12.28 -7.70
N ALA A 265 21.40 -12.94 -8.85
CA ALA A 265 21.87 -12.40 -10.13
C ALA A 265 20.73 -11.71 -10.91
N SER A 266 19.52 -12.26 -10.82
CA SER A 266 18.33 -11.68 -11.46
C SER A 266 17.10 -12.02 -10.63
N LEU A 267 16.18 -11.06 -10.52
CA LEU A 267 14.87 -11.20 -9.89
C LEU A 267 13.83 -10.50 -10.78
N GLU A 268 12.96 -11.28 -11.40
CA GLU A 268 11.86 -10.82 -12.22
C GLU A 268 10.54 -11.03 -11.47
N LEU A 269 9.74 -9.96 -11.36
CA LEU A 269 8.49 -9.95 -10.62
C LEU A 269 7.32 -9.51 -11.50
N THR A 270 6.22 -10.24 -11.45
CA THR A 270 4.95 -9.89 -12.09
C THR A 270 3.88 -9.69 -11.02
N TYR A 271 3.50 -8.45 -10.77
CA TYR A 271 2.43 -8.08 -9.83
C TYR A 271 1.07 -8.27 -10.52
N LYS A 272 0.28 -9.24 -10.04
CA LYS A 272 -1.03 -9.60 -10.61
C LYS A 272 -2.20 -9.00 -9.86
N ALA A 273 -2.10 -8.92 -8.53
CA ALA A 273 -3.16 -8.42 -7.67
C ALA A 273 -2.60 -7.66 -6.46
N PRO A 274 -3.32 -6.64 -5.95
CA PRO A 274 -2.88 -5.90 -4.77
C PRO A 274 -2.81 -6.83 -3.55
N THR A 275 -1.72 -6.70 -2.79
CA THR A 275 -1.52 -7.43 -1.52
C THR A 275 -1.91 -6.50 -0.39
N ARG A 276 -2.86 -6.92 0.46
CA ARG A 276 -3.35 -6.11 1.58
C ARG A 276 -2.41 -6.21 2.78
N THR A 277 -2.27 -5.12 3.52
CA THR A 277 -1.61 -5.14 4.82
C THR A 277 -2.50 -5.76 5.90
N GLU A 278 -1.91 -6.05 7.06
CA GLU A 278 -2.55 -6.69 8.21
C GLU A 278 -3.12 -8.08 7.90
N ALA A 279 -2.42 -8.84 7.05
CA ALA A 279 -2.88 -10.14 6.57
C ALA A 279 -1.73 -11.14 6.36
N PHE A 280 -2.09 -12.43 6.41
CA PHE A 280 -1.19 -13.55 6.15
C PHE A 280 -1.17 -13.91 4.67
N TYR A 281 0.03 -14.24 4.20
CA TYR A 281 0.31 -14.68 2.85
C TYR A 281 1.23 -15.89 2.86
N VAL A 282 1.17 -16.66 1.78
CA VAL A 282 2.01 -17.82 1.55
C VAL A 282 2.96 -17.48 0.41
N VAL A 283 4.25 -17.53 0.69
CA VAL A 283 5.29 -17.40 -0.32
C VAL A 283 5.76 -18.79 -0.70
N ARG A 284 5.49 -19.20 -1.93
CA ARG A 284 5.97 -20.49 -2.45
C ARG A 284 7.23 -20.26 -3.25
N ALA A 285 8.27 -21.03 -2.97
CA ALA A 285 9.50 -21.05 -3.74
C ALA A 285 9.81 -22.50 -4.12
N ARG A 286 9.94 -22.75 -5.41
CA ARG A 286 10.31 -24.06 -5.93
C ARG A 286 11.43 -23.94 -6.95
N PRO A 287 12.33 -24.92 -7.02
CA PRO A 287 13.30 -24.98 -8.11
C PRO A 287 12.61 -24.99 -9.47
N ALA A 288 13.16 -24.28 -10.45
CA ALA A 288 12.62 -24.28 -11.80
C ALA A 288 12.77 -25.66 -12.45
N GLY A 289 11.71 -26.14 -13.10
CA GLY A 289 11.73 -27.42 -13.82
C GLY A 289 12.69 -27.35 -15.02
N GLY A 290 13.69 -28.23 -15.05
CA GLY A 290 14.68 -28.31 -16.15
C GLY A 290 16.12 -28.42 -15.69
N GLU A 291 16.45 -27.96 -14.47
CA GLU A 291 17.74 -28.23 -13.84
C GLU A 291 17.63 -29.50 -12.99
N ALA A 292 17.77 -30.63 -13.69
CA ALA A 292 17.88 -31.95 -13.10
C ALA A 292 19.14 -32.03 -12.24
N ALA A 293 18.94 -32.37 -10.97
CA ALA A 293 19.91 -33.05 -10.10
C ALA A 293 21.24 -32.30 -9.82
N PRO A 294 21.89 -32.59 -8.68
CA PRO A 294 23.24 -32.10 -8.41
C PRO A 294 24.20 -32.48 -9.57
N GLY A 295 24.98 -31.52 -10.08
CA GLY A 295 26.10 -31.80 -10.98
C GLY A 295 26.21 -31.03 -12.30
N LYS A 296 25.17 -30.40 -12.85
CA LYS A 296 25.30 -29.63 -14.13
C LYS A 296 25.49 -28.12 -13.97
N SER A 297 25.13 -27.55 -12.83
CA SER A 297 25.45 -26.16 -12.50
C SER A 297 25.45 -25.96 -10.98
N ASP A 298 26.50 -26.41 -10.30
CA ASP A 298 26.66 -26.26 -8.84
C ASP A 298 26.76 -24.81 -8.35
N ARG A 299 26.65 -23.86 -9.29
CA ARG A 299 26.88 -22.43 -9.09
C ARG A 299 25.78 -21.54 -9.61
N LYS A 300 24.76 -22.09 -10.26
CA LYS A 300 23.59 -21.34 -10.69
C LYS A 300 22.35 -22.17 -10.42
N ALA A 301 21.33 -21.54 -9.87
CA ALA A 301 20.05 -22.18 -9.61
C ALA A 301 18.94 -21.24 -10.06
N TRP A 302 18.08 -21.74 -10.95
CA TRP A 302 16.83 -21.07 -11.29
C TRP A 302 15.74 -21.49 -10.29
N VAL A 303 15.03 -20.50 -9.75
CA VAL A 303 13.93 -20.71 -8.80
C VAL A 303 12.73 -19.90 -9.27
N GLU A 304 11.56 -20.52 -9.19
CA GLU A 304 10.28 -19.88 -9.44
C GLU A 304 9.51 -19.76 -8.13
N GLY A 305 8.71 -18.72 -7.99
CA GLY A 305 7.88 -18.58 -6.81
C GLY A 305 6.67 -17.68 -6.99
N SER A 306 5.85 -17.66 -5.96
CA SER A 306 4.60 -16.90 -5.92
C SER A 306 4.34 -16.37 -4.52
N VAL A 307 3.69 -15.21 -4.45
CA VAL A 307 2.97 -14.76 -3.24
C VAL A 307 1.50 -15.04 -3.46
N GLU A 308 0.92 -15.83 -2.57
CA GLU A 308 -0.47 -16.28 -2.62
C GLU A 308 -1.21 -15.86 -1.34
N THR A 309 -2.47 -15.50 -1.51
CA THR A 309 -3.41 -15.41 -0.37
C THR A 309 -3.65 -16.78 0.23
N LEU A 310 -4.19 -16.84 1.45
CA LEU A 310 -4.60 -18.09 2.08
C LEU A 310 -5.66 -18.86 1.26
N ASP A 311 -6.43 -18.15 0.43
CA ASP A 311 -7.45 -18.70 -0.47
C ASP A 311 -6.86 -19.22 -1.79
N GLY A 312 -5.54 -19.08 -2.00
CA GLY A 312 -4.83 -19.55 -3.20
C GLY A 312 -4.81 -18.59 -4.38
N GLN A 313 -5.34 -17.36 -4.24
CA GLN A 313 -5.18 -16.34 -5.28
C GLN A 313 -3.74 -15.83 -5.33
N THR A 314 -3.09 -15.92 -6.49
CA THR A 314 -1.75 -15.39 -6.73
C THR A 314 -1.74 -13.87 -6.84
N CYS A 315 -1.01 -13.21 -5.94
CA CYS A 315 -0.78 -11.77 -5.94
C CYS A 315 0.45 -11.38 -6.76
N VAL A 316 1.55 -12.14 -6.64
CA VAL A 316 2.82 -11.86 -7.33
C VAL A 316 3.41 -13.17 -7.84
N LEU A 317 3.92 -13.17 -9.06
CA LEU A 317 4.79 -14.24 -9.58
C LEU A 317 6.24 -13.76 -9.60
N ALA A 318 7.16 -14.67 -9.35
CA ALA A 318 8.58 -14.39 -9.32
C ALA A 318 9.39 -15.46 -10.06
N LYS A 319 10.41 -15.02 -10.77
CA LYS A 319 11.46 -15.88 -11.32
C LYS A 319 12.80 -15.29 -10.93
N ALA A 320 13.70 -16.12 -10.43
CA ALA A 320 14.99 -15.66 -9.97
C ALA A 320 16.12 -16.60 -10.38
N LEU A 321 17.29 -16.01 -10.57
CA LEU A 321 18.55 -16.70 -10.79
C LEU A 321 19.48 -16.36 -9.64
N PHE A 322 19.92 -17.39 -8.92
CA PHE A 322 20.93 -17.28 -7.88
C PHE A 322 22.25 -17.84 -8.37
N VAL A 323 23.35 -17.21 -7.98
CA VAL A 323 24.69 -17.64 -8.38
C VAL A 323 25.68 -17.65 -7.22
N VAL A 324 26.64 -18.56 -7.27
CA VAL A 324 27.79 -18.56 -6.37
C VAL A 324 28.92 -17.75 -7.01
N PRO A 325 29.32 -16.59 -6.45
CA PRO A 325 30.35 -15.73 -7.07
C PRO A 325 31.73 -16.39 -7.09
N LYS A 326 32.58 -16.00 -8.06
CA LYS A 326 34.01 -16.41 -8.11
C LYS A 326 34.82 -15.47 -7.23
N GLY A 327 35.71 -16.00 -6.38
CA GLY A 327 36.72 -15.21 -5.67
C GLY A 327 36.24 -14.47 -4.42
N ILE A 328 34.98 -14.63 -4.01
CA ILE A 328 34.45 -14.03 -2.77
C ILE A 328 34.05 -15.15 -1.82
N LYS A 329 34.66 -15.18 -0.63
CA LYS A 329 34.24 -16.08 0.46
C LYS A 329 33.06 -15.44 1.18
N LEU A 330 31.88 -16.03 0.98
CA LEU A 330 30.66 -15.64 1.67
C LEU A 330 30.43 -16.56 2.86
N ALA A 331 29.77 -16.04 3.90
CA ALA A 331 29.36 -16.86 5.03
C ALA A 331 28.25 -17.82 4.58
N PRO A 332 28.33 -19.12 4.92
CA PRO A 332 27.27 -20.06 4.58
C PRO A 332 25.99 -19.69 5.33
N LEU A 333 24.85 -19.91 4.68
CA LEU A 333 23.56 -19.84 5.35
C LEU A 333 23.54 -20.93 6.42
N THR A 334 23.17 -20.55 7.65
CA THR A 334 23.09 -21.43 8.83
C THR A 334 21.76 -21.22 9.56
N GLY A 335 21.36 -22.20 10.37
CA GLY A 335 20.22 -22.12 11.28
C GLY A 335 18.86 -22.33 10.60
N PHE A 336 18.70 -23.54 10.08
CA PHE A 336 17.51 -24.14 9.49
C PHE A 336 17.55 -25.63 9.80
#